data_AF-A0AB38ZC13-F1
#
_entry.id   AF-A0AB38ZC13-F1
#
_cell.length_a   1.000
_cell.length_b   1.000
_cell.length_c   1.000
_cell.angle_alpha   90.00
_cell.angle_beta   90.00
_cell.angle_gamma   90.00
#
_symmetry.space_group_name_H-M   'P 1'
#
loop_
_entity.id
_entity.type
_entity.pdbx_description
1 polymer ?
#
loop_
_entity_poly.entity_id
_entity_poly.type
_entity_poly.pdbx_seq_one_letter_code
_entity_poly.pdbx_strand_id
1 'polypeptide(L)' 'MLEIKKEYVVTNDNMKRAVLIDIDTFEKVEEILESFGLGKYMEEVEGEEVLSSDSAKRYYETLKKD' A
#
# COMPACT_ATOMS: atom_id res chain seq x y z
N MET A 1 3.58 -6.54 19.58
CA MET A 1 3.53 -7.14 18.23
C MET A 1 2.15 -7.76 18.11
N LEU A 2 1.37 -7.46 17.07
CA LEU A 2 0.06 -8.11 16.88
C LEU A 2 0.29 -9.62 16.73
N GLU A 3 -0.46 -10.42 17.49
CA GLU A 3 -0.44 -11.87 17.33
C GLU A 3 -1.22 -12.23 16.06
N ILE A 4 -0.50 -12.39 14.95
CA ILE A 4 -1.08 -12.85 13.69
C ILE A 4 -1.10 -14.37 13.69
N LYS A 5 -2.31 -14.95 13.70
CA LYS A 5 -2.49 -16.38 13.51
C LYS A 5 -2.06 -16.74 12.10
N LYS A 6 -1.05 -17.61 11.98
CA LYS A 6 -0.46 -17.98 10.70
C LYS A 6 -0.09 -19.45 10.64
N GLU A 7 -0.35 -20.03 9.49
CA GLU A 7 0.09 -21.38 9.13
C GLU A 7 1.12 -21.27 8.01
N TYR A 8 1.99 -22.27 7.87
CA TYR A 8 3.04 -22.27 6.86
C TYR A 8 2.87 -23.42 5.88
N VAL A 9 3.00 -23.09 4.59
CA VAL A 9 3.22 -24.12 3.56
C VAL A 9 4.71 -24.42 3.53
N VAL A 10 5.07 -25.65 3.88
CA VAL A 10 6.45 -26.13 4.03
C VAL A 10 6.77 -27.12 2.92
N THR A 11 7.94 -27.01 2.30
CA THR A 11 8.44 -27.95 1.29
C THR A 11 9.07 -29.20 1.91
N ASN A 12 9.35 -30.19 1.07
CA ASN A 12 9.94 -31.46 1.48
C ASN A 12 11.32 -31.32 2.14
N ASP A 13 12.06 -30.25 1.85
CA ASP A 13 13.33 -29.88 2.49
C ASP A 13 13.14 -29.02 3.76
N ASN A 14 11.93 -29.01 4.32
CA ASN A 14 11.55 -28.27 5.53
C ASN A 14 11.69 -26.73 5.40
N MET A 15 11.63 -26.19 4.18
CA MET A 15 11.64 -24.74 3.95
C MET A 15 10.22 -24.14 3.89
N LYS A 16 10.02 -23.01 4.56
CA LYS A 16 8.76 -22.25 4.49
C LYS A 16 8.68 -21.52 3.14
N ARG A 17 7.63 -21.79 2.36
CA ARG A 17 7.43 -21.20 1.02
C ARG A 17 6.29 -20.18 0.96
N ALA A 18 5.25 -20.40 1.75
CA ALA A 18 4.12 -19.49 1.83
C ALA A 18 3.58 -19.46 3.27
N VAL A 19 2.78 -18.43 3.54
CA VAL A 19 2.03 -18.27 4.78
C VAL A 19 0.55 -18.26 4.44
N LEU A 20 -0.26 -18.94 5.23
CA LEU A 20 -1.70 -18.84 5.22
C LEU A 20 -2.13 -18.04 6.45
N ILE A 21 -2.92 -17.00 6.21
CA ILE A 21 -3.56 -16.16 7.22
C ILE A 21 -5.04 -16.02 6.85
N ASP A 22 -5.89 -15.69 7.81
CA ASP A 22 -7.28 -15.35 7.49
C ASP A 22 -7.36 -14.08 6.65
N ILE A 23 -8.43 -13.99 5.86
CA ILE A 23 -8.61 -12.92 4.88
C ILE A 23 -8.67 -11.54 5.54
N ASP A 24 -9.36 -11.42 6.68
CA ASP A 24 -9.47 -10.17 7.43
C ASP A 24 -8.09 -9.67 7.89
N THR A 25 -7.22 -10.59 8.34
CA THR A 25 -5.85 -10.26 8.71
C THR A 25 -5.00 -9.86 7.51
N PHE A 26 -5.17 -10.51 6.36
CA PHE A 26 -4.48 -10.14 5.12
C PHE A 26 -4.87 -8.72 4.68
N GLU A 27 -6.16 -8.44 4.58
CA GLU A 27 -6.68 -7.11 4.20
C GLU A 27 -6.21 -6.03 5.18
N LYS A 28 -6.17 -6.33 6.49
CA LYS A 28 -5.67 -5.37 7.47
C LYS A 28 -4.18 -5.06 7.29
N VAL A 29 -3.38 -6.05 6.89
CA VAL A 29 -1.97 -5.83 6.57
C VAL A 29 -1.84 -4.94 5.33
N GLU A 30 -2.61 -5.18 4.27
CA GLU A 30 -2.63 -4.34 3.07
C GLU A 30 -3.01 -2.90 3.40
N GLU A 31 -4.13 -2.70 4.11
CA GLU A 31 -4.62 -1.37 4.52
C GLU A 31 -3.53 -0.57 5.25
N ILE A 32 -2.82 -1.20 6.19
CA ILE A 32 -1.76 -0.55 6.96
C ILE A 32 -0.59 -0.17 6.05
N LEU A 33 -0.16 -1.06 5.15
CA LEU A 33 0.96 -0.79 4.24
C LEU A 33 0.62 0.32 3.25
N GLU A 34 -0.57 0.29 2.66
CA GLU A 34 -1.06 1.31 1.73
C GLU A 34 -1.23 2.67 2.43
N SER A 35 -1.85 2.69 3.62
CA SER A 35 -2.03 3.91 4.39
C SER A 35 -0.69 4.54 4.79
N PHE A 36 0.29 3.71 5.17
CA PHE A 36 1.63 4.20 5.48
C PHE A 36 2.33 4.78 4.24
N GLY A 37 2.28 4.07 3.11
CA GLY A 37 2.86 4.53 1.85
C GLY A 37 2.24 5.84 1.37
N LEU A 38 0.90 5.92 1.39
CA LEU A 38 0.17 7.14 1.06
C LEU A 38 0.54 8.29 1.99
N GLY A 39 0.62 8.05 3.31
CA GLY A 39 1.06 9.04 4.27
C GLY A 39 2.44 9.60 3.95
N LYS A 40 3.39 8.75 3.52
CA LYS A 40 4.71 9.19 3.07
C LYS A 40 4.67 10.04 1.81
N TYR A 41 3.88 9.65 0.80
CA TYR A 41 3.71 10.49 -0.38
C TYR A 41 3.08 11.85 -0.06
N MET A 42 2.16 11.90 0.91
CA MET A 42 1.57 13.16 1.37
C MET A 42 2.58 14.05 2.12
N GLU A 43 3.45 13.47 2.95
CA GLU A 43 4.56 14.20 3.60
C GLU A 43 5.53 14.79 2.57
N GLU A 44 5.86 14.04 1.51
CA GLU A 44 6.79 14.48 0.45
C GLU A 44 6.30 15.73 -0.30
N VAL A 45 4.98 15.90 -0.42
CA VAL A 45 4.35 17.01 -1.17
C VAL A 45 3.70 18.06 -0.27
N GLU A 46 3.90 18.01 1.05
CA GLU A 46 3.23 18.90 2.02
C GLU A 46 3.46 20.39 1.73
N GLY A 47 4.64 20.74 1.20
CA GLY A 47 5.01 22.11 0.85
C GLY A 47 4.68 22.53 -0.58
N GLU A 48 4.10 21.63 -1.39
CA GLU A 48 3.76 21.93 -2.79
C GLU A 48 2.49 22.79 -2.90
N GLU A 49 2.31 23.41 -4.07
CA GLU A 49 1.13 24.23 -4.33
C GLU A 49 -0.15 23.37 -4.37
N VAL A 50 -1.13 23.72 -3.53
CA VAL A 50 -2.46 23.10 -3.59
C VAL A 50 -3.24 23.71 -4.75
N LEU A 51 -3.45 22.91 -5.79
CA LEU A 51 -4.24 23.30 -6.95
C LEU A 51 -5.75 23.27 -6.65
N SER A 52 -6.48 24.23 -7.23
CA SER A 52 -7.95 24.13 -7.32
C SER A 52 -8.34 22.91 -8.18
N SER A 53 -9.54 22.37 -7.98
CA SER A 53 -10.05 21.25 -8.81
C SER A 53 -9.92 21.53 -10.32
N ASP A 54 -10.23 22.75 -10.76
CA ASP A 54 -10.16 23.10 -12.19
C ASP A 54 -8.72 23.19 -12.68
N SER A 55 -7.82 23.78 -11.88
CA SER A 55 -6.39 23.86 -12.19
C SER A 55 -5.75 22.47 -12.21
N ALA A 56 -6.11 21.60 -11.26
CA ALA A 56 -5.63 20.22 -11.15
C ALA A 56 -6.05 19.39 -12.37
N LYS A 57 -7.31 19.50 -12.82
CA LYS A 57 -7.79 18.82 -14.03
C LYS A 57 -7.02 19.27 -15.28
N ARG A 58 -6.86 20.58 -15.47
CA ARG A 58 -6.08 21.12 -16.60
C ARG A 58 -4.63 20.65 -16.56
N TYR A 59 -4.00 20.69 -15.40
CA TYR A 59 -2.62 20.21 -15.23
C TYR A 59 -2.51 18.71 -15.57
N TYR A 60 -3.42 17.90 -15.06
CA TYR A 60 -3.46 16.46 -15.33
C TYR A 60 -3.58 16.14 -16.83
N GLU A 61 -4.38 16.92 -17.59
CA GLU A 61 -4.49 16.78 -19.05
C GLU A 61 -3.16 17.06 -19.79
N THR A 62 -2.25 17.84 -19.20
CA THR A 62 -0.92 18.12 -19.80
C THR A 62 0.13 17.05 -19.50
N LEU A 63 -0.11 16.19 -18.51
CA LEU A 63 0.77 15.06 -18.23
C LEU A 63 0.62 14.04 -19.37
N LYS A 64 1.71 13.78 -20.09
CA LYS A 64 1.71 12.82 -21.21
C LYS A 64 1.16 11.47 -20.74
N LYS A 65 0.20 10.94 -21.50
CA LYS A 65 -0.21 9.55 -21.40
C LYS A 65 0.76 8.75 -22.27
N ASP A 66 1.85 8.28 -21.67
CA ASP A 66 2.66 7.22 -22.27
C ASP A 66 1.86 5.91 -22.31
#